data_AF-A0A2R6NAV4-F1
#
_entry.id   AF-A0A2R6NAV4-F1
#
_cell.length_a   1.000
_cell.length_b   1.000
_cell.length_c   1.000
_cell.angle_alpha   90.00
_cell.angle_beta   90.00
_cell.angle_gamma   90.00
#
_symmetry.space_group_name_H-M   'P 1'
#
loop_
_entity.id
_entity.type
_entity.pdbx_description
1 polymer ?
#
loop_
_entity_poly.entity_id
_entity_poly.type
_entity_poly.pdbx_seq_one_letter_code
_entity_poly.pdbx_strand_id
1 'polypeptide(L)'
;PVNEIALTGYQVEGTPGRDLLDTGNAEIDGRRMPVSAQVESYDFSAHADREGLFGYLDSYRDSRVLVNHGDRCQTFAAELRDEGIDAAAPGLGDTVEV
;
A
#
# COMPACT_ATOMS: atom_id res chain seq x y z
N PRO A 1 -7.23 -28.19 8.27
CA PRO A 1 -7.43 -27.06 9.20
C PRO A 1 -8.87 -26.55 9.14
N VAL A 2 -9.47 -26.21 10.28
CA VAL A 2 -10.87 -25.73 10.35
C VAL A 2 -11.00 -24.22 10.53
N ASN A 3 -9.92 -23.54 10.90
CA ASN A 3 -9.89 -22.10 11.14
C ASN A 3 -9.18 -21.36 10.00
N GLU A 4 -9.58 -20.11 9.78
CA GLU A 4 -9.02 -19.22 8.78
C GLU A 4 -8.81 -17.81 9.36
N ILE A 5 -7.74 -17.15 8.90
CA ILE A 5 -7.42 -15.76 9.17
C ILE A 5 -7.51 -15.03 7.83
N ALA A 6 -8.56 -14.23 7.68
CA ALA A 6 -8.76 -13.37 6.51
C ALA A 6 -8.22 -11.96 6.80
N LEU A 7 -7.16 -11.57 6.09
CA LEU A 7 -6.58 -10.23 6.15
C LEU A 7 -7.22 -9.36 5.06
N THR A 8 -8.00 -8.37 5.47
CA THR A 8 -8.87 -7.60 4.56
C THR A 8 -8.27 -6.27 4.08
N GLY A 9 -7.06 -5.95 4.51
CA GLY A 9 -6.39 -4.69 4.19
C GLY A 9 -4.89 -4.87 4.04
N TYR A 10 -4.21 -3.82 3.60
CA TYR A 10 -2.77 -3.86 3.37
C TYR A 10 -1.98 -4.12 4.65
N GLN A 11 -0.98 -5.01 4.57
CA GLN A 11 -0.10 -5.34 5.68
C GLN A 11 1.26 -4.66 5.48
N VAL A 12 1.61 -3.72 6.37
CA VAL A 12 2.87 -2.97 6.29
C VAL A 12 4.06 -3.88 6.62
N GLU A 13 5.21 -3.64 5.97
CA GLU A 13 6.45 -4.36 6.26
C GLU A 13 6.84 -4.28 7.74
N GLY A 14 7.30 -5.40 8.30
CA GLY A 14 7.67 -5.51 9.72
C GLY A 14 6.48 -5.62 10.69
N THR A 15 5.25 -5.72 10.18
CA THR A 15 4.07 -5.99 11.03
C THR A 15 3.77 -7.49 11.13
N PRO A 16 3.14 -7.96 12.22
CA PRO A 16 2.80 -9.37 12.37
C PRO A 16 1.94 -9.94 11.25
N GLY A 17 1.06 -9.13 10.66
CA GLY A 17 0.22 -9.56 9.54
C GLY A 17 1.02 -9.78 8.25
N ARG A 18 2.03 -8.94 7.99
CA ARG A 18 2.96 -9.15 6.87
C ARG A 18 3.81 -10.40 7.09
N ASP A 19 4.38 -10.55 8.28
CA ASP A 19 5.17 -11.74 8.64
C ASP A 19 4.36 -13.04 8.54
N LEU A 20 3.09 -12.99 8.94
CA LEU A 20 2.17 -14.12 8.84
C LEU A 20 1.90 -14.49 7.38
N LEU A 21 1.65 -13.51 6.50
CA LEU A 21 1.46 -13.76 5.07
C LEU A 21 2.71 -14.35 4.41
N ASP A 22 3.88 -13.78 4.71
CA ASP A 22 5.12 -14.13 4.02
C ASP A 22 5.71 -15.46 4.54
N THR A 23 5.51 -15.77 5.82
CA THR A 23 6.19 -16.90 6.48
C THR A 23 5.26 -17.97 7.04
N GLY A 24 3.96 -17.70 7.17
CA GLY A 24 3.01 -18.58 7.86
C GLY A 24 3.27 -18.73 9.37
N ASN A 25 4.10 -17.86 9.96
CA ASN A 25 4.42 -17.86 11.37
C ASN A 25 3.92 -16.57 12.04
N ALA A 26 3.58 -16.66 13.33
CA ALA A 26 3.23 -15.51 14.15
C ALA A 26 4.01 -15.53 15.47
N GLU A 27 4.24 -14.36 16.05
CA GLU A 27 4.68 -14.23 17.43
C GLU A 27 3.47 -14.13 18.36
N ILE A 28 3.35 -15.08 19.28
CA ILE A 28 2.28 -15.14 20.28
C ILE A 28 2.95 -15.38 21.63
N ASP A 29 2.68 -14.50 22.59
CA ASP A 29 3.27 -14.52 23.94
C ASP A 29 4.81 -14.61 23.93
N GLY A 30 5.45 -13.83 23.03
CA GLY A 30 6.91 -13.77 22.89
C GLY A 30 7.54 -15.01 22.25
N ARG A 31 6.74 -15.89 21.64
CA ARG A 31 7.20 -17.09 20.95
C ARG A 31 6.78 -17.08 19.50
N ARG A 32 7.75 -17.26 18.60
CA ARG A 32 7.48 -17.46 17.18
C ARG A 32 7.05 -18.90 16.93
N MET A 33 5.90 -19.09 16.30
CA MET A 33 5.34 -20.42 16.01
C MET A 33 4.60 -20.47 14.67
N PRO A 34 4.54 -21.65 14.02
CA PRO A 34 3.78 -21.82 12.79
C PRO A 34 2.28 -21.74 13.09
N VAL A 35 1.57 -20.99 12.26
CA VAL A 35 0.11 -20.87 12.35
C VAL A 35 -0.52 -22.02 11.56
N SER A 36 -1.39 -22.77 12.22
CA SER A 36 -2.08 -23.92 11.61
C SER A 36 -3.37 -23.52 10.89
N ALA A 37 -3.87 -22.30 11.10
CA ALA A 37 -5.01 -21.76 10.37
C ALA A 37 -4.64 -21.51 8.89
N GLN A 38 -5.65 -21.55 8.02
CA GLN A 38 -5.50 -21.03 6.66
C GLN A 38 -5.32 -19.51 6.75
N VAL A 39 -4.45 -18.94 5.92
CA VAL A 39 -4.19 -17.50 5.89
C VAL A 39 -4.45 -17.01 4.49
N GLU A 40 -5.38 -16.08 4.33
CA GLU A 40 -5.74 -15.50 3.05
C GLU A 40 -5.79 -13.97 3.14
N SER A 41 -5.42 -13.32 2.03
CA SER A 41 -5.46 -11.87 1.88
C SER A 41 -6.55 -11.50 0.89
N TYR A 42 -7.39 -10.56 1.28
CA TYR A 42 -8.46 -10.00 0.49
C TYR A 42 -8.27 -8.49 0.40
N ASP A 43 -8.29 -7.94 -0.81
CA ASP A 43 -8.17 -6.50 -1.00
C ASP A 43 -9.55 -5.83 -0.89
N PHE A 44 -9.94 -5.54 0.35
CA PHE A 44 -11.11 -4.71 0.66
C PHE A 44 -10.68 -3.34 1.18
N SER A 45 -9.47 -2.88 0.84
CA SER A 45 -8.78 -1.79 1.53
C SER A 45 -9.44 -0.40 1.39
N ALA A 46 -10.59 -0.29 0.71
CA ALA A 46 -11.34 0.94 0.44
C ALA A 46 -10.50 2.04 -0.25
N HIS A 47 -9.28 1.72 -0.64
CA HIS A 47 -8.41 2.56 -1.47
C HIS A 47 -8.73 2.29 -2.93
N ALA A 48 -8.62 3.34 -3.75
CA ALA A 48 -8.64 3.16 -5.19
C ALA A 48 -7.42 2.32 -5.60
N ASP A 49 -7.65 1.36 -6.49
CA ASP A 49 -6.56 0.64 -7.14
C ASP A 49 -5.84 1.56 -8.14
N ARG A 50 -4.85 1.00 -8.85
CA ARG A 50 -4.07 1.74 -9.84
C ARG A 50 -4.98 2.38 -10.89
N GLU A 51 -5.87 1.61 -11.51
CA GLU A 51 -6.75 2.11 -12.56
C GLU A 51 -7.71 3.19 -12.04
N GLY A 52 -8.25 3.00 -10.83
CA GLY A 52 -9.09 3.97 -10.14
C GLY A 52 -8.36 5.29 -9.86
N LEU A 53 -7.10 5.24 -9.44
CA LEU A 53 -6.28 6.44 -9.24
C LEU A 53 -6.02 7.19 -10.55
N PHE A 54 -5.63 6.49 -11.62
CA PHE A 54 -5.43 7.12 -12.93
C PHE A 54 -6.72 7.72 -13.48
N GLY A 55 -7.84 7.00 -13.38
CA GLY A 55 -9.15 7.51 -13.80
C GLY A 55 -9.60 8.74 -13.01
N TYR A 56 -9.34 8.77 -11.69
CA TYR A 56 -9.62 9.93 -10.86
C TYR A 56 -8.78 11.16 -11.24
N LEU A 57 -7.49 10.96 -11.51
CA LEU A 57 -6.54 12.03 -11.83
C LEU A 57 -6.71 12.61 -13.24
N ASP A 58 -7.43 11.92 -14.14
CA ASP A 58 -7.68 12.41 -15.51
C ASP A 58 -8.38 13.79 -15.53
N SER A 59 -9.24 14.06 -14.54
CA SER A 59 -9.90 15.37 -14.38
C SER A 59 -8.98 16.48 -13.83
N TYR A 60 -7.74 16.15 -13.45
CA TYR A 60 -6.79 17.05 -12.80
C TYR A 60 -5.47 17.18 -13.58
N ARG A 61 -5.46 16.89 -14.89
CA ARG A 61 -4.25 16.93 -15.73
C ARG A 61 -3.50 18.26 -15.71
N ASP A 62 -4.21 19.37 -15.54
CA ASP A 62 -3.62 20.72 -15.45
C ASP A 62 -3.15 21.09 -14.04
N SER A 63 -3.28 20.20 -13.06
CA SER A 63 -2.87 20.41 -11.67
C SER A 63 -1.52 19.76 -11.37
N ARG A 64 -0.76 20.36 -10.47
CA ARG A 64 0.41 19.72 -9.87
C ARG A 64 -0.01 18.73 -8.80
N VAL A 65 0.41 17.48 -8.93
CA VAL A 65 0.07 16.37 -8.02
C VAL A 65 1.25 16.07 -7.09
N LEU A 66 0.98 15.99 -5.78
CA LEU A 66 1.96 15.58 -4.77
C LEU A 66 1.59 14.21 -4.20
N VAL A 67 2.36 13.20 -4.55
CA VAL A 67 2.13 11.79 -4.16
C VAL A 67 2.72 11.53 -2.78
N ASN A 68 1.94 10.90 -1.90
CA ASN A 68 2.35 10.49 -0.56
C ASN A 68 1.68 9.15 -0.17
N HIS A 69 1.90 8.72 1.08
CA HIS A 69 1.22 7.57 1.72
C HIS A 69 1.23 6.27 0.88
N GLY A 70 2.39 5.90 0.35
CA GLY A 70 2.59 4.63 -0.32
C GLY A 70 4.06 4.19 -0.30
N ASP A 71 4.29 2.90 -0.51
CA ASP A 71 5.64 2.33 -0.40
C ASP A 71 6.56 2.72 -1.56
N ARG A 72 5.98 3.22 -2.68
CA ARG A 72 6.70 3.57 -3.92
C ARG A 72 6.25 4.91 -4.50
N CYS A 73 6.09 5.93 -3.66
CA CYS A 73 5.61 7.24 -4.10
C CYS A 73 6.45 7.86 -5.22
N GLN A 74 7.79 7.77 -5.18
CA GLN A 74 8.64 8.33 -6.23
C GLN A 74 8.43 7.63 -7.59
N THR A 75 8.24 6.30 -7.57
CA THR A 75 7.95 5.53 -8.77
C THR A 75 6.60 5.93 -9.35
N PHE A 76 5.55 6.00 -8.53
CA PHE A 76 4.23 6.40 -9.00
C PHE A 76 4.21 7.84 -9.56
N ALA A 77 4.91 8.78 -8.92
CA ALA A 77 5.06 10.14 -9.46
C ALA A 77 5.85 10.19 -10.78
N ALA A 78 6.75 9.23 -11.04
CA ALA A 78 7.39 9.11 -12.36
C ALA A 78 6.39 8.59 -13.41
N GLU A 79 5.61 7.56 -13.09
CA GLU A 79 4.58 7.04 -13.99
C GLU A 79 3.53 8.10 -14.35
N LEU A 80 3.08 8.91 -13.38
CA LEU A 80 2.17 10.03 -13.66
C LEU A 80 2.77 11.04 -14.65
N ARG A 81 4.07 11.32 -14.54
CA ARG A 81 4.77 12.21 -15.47
C ARG A 81 4.89 11.61 -16.87
N ASP A 82 5.09 10.30 -16.98
CA ASP A 82 5.09 9.60 -18.28
C ASP A 82 3.72 9.69 -18.96
N GLU A 83 2.63 9.76 -18.17
CA GLU A 83 1.25 9.99 -18.62
C GLU A 83 0.90 11.48 -18.82
N GLY A 84 1.88 12.38 -18.70
CA GLY A 84 1.73 13.82 -18.94
C GLY A 84 1.13 14.62 -17.78
N ILE A 85 1.07 14.07 -16.57
CA ILE A 85 0.61 14.76 -15.35
C ILE A 85 1.82 15.33 -14.61
N ASP A 86 1.81 16.61 -14.26
CA ASP A 86 2.86 17.21 -13.43
C ASP A 86 2.79 16.62 -12.01
N ALA A 87 3.75 15.78 -11.64
CA ALA A 87 3.74 15.06 -10.37
C ALA A 87 5.10 15.02 -9.67
N ALA A 88 5.07 15.10 -8.34
CA ALA A 88 6.23 14.93 -7.46
C ALA A 88 5.87 14.10 -6.22
N ALA A 89 6.87 13.52 -5.57
CA ALA A 89 6.72 12.81 -4.29
C ALA A 89 7.67 13.42 -3.25
N PRO A 90 7.26 14.48 -2.53
CA PRO A 90 8.09 15.12 -1.52
C PRO A 90 8.43 14.17 -0.36
N GLY A 91 9.64 14.32 0.18
CA GLY A 91 10.09 13.62 1.38
C GLY A 91 9.51 14.21 2.67
N LEU A 92 9.66 13.49 3.78
CA LEU A 92 9.30 13.98 5.10
C LEU A 92 10.12 15.24 5.44
N GLY A 93 9.43 16.34 5.74
CA GLY A 93 10.05 17.63 6.09
C GLY A 93 10.31 18.55 4.91
N ASP A 94 10.08 18.11 3.67
CA ASP A 94 10.15 18.99 2.50
C ASP A 94 9.03 20.03 2.54
N THR A 95 9.34 21.24 2.07
CA THR A 95 8.37 22.32 1.90
C THR A 95 8.09 22.53 0.41
N VAL A 96 6.81 22.59 0.04
CA VAL A 96 6.35 22.85 -1.32
C VAL A 96 5.52 24.13 -1.32
N GLU A 97 5.87 25.08 -2.20
CA GLU A 97 5.05 26.26 -2.45
C GLU A 97 3.99 25.97 -3.51
N VAL A 98 2.79 26.52 -3.31
CA VAL A 98 1.57 26.25 -4.10
C VAL A 98 1.00 27.56 -4.63
#